data_AF-A0A2E7VSV1-F1
#
_entry.id   AF-A0A2E7VSV1-F1
#
_cell.length_a   1.000
_cell.length_b   1.000
_cell.length_c   1.000
_cell.angle_alpha   90.00
_cell.angle_beta   90.00
_cell.angle_gamma   90.00
#
_symmetry.space_group_name_H-M   'P 1'
#
loop_
_entity.id
_entity.type
_entity.pdbx_description
1 polymer ?
#
loop_
_entity_poly.entity_id
_entity_poly.type
_entity_poly.pdbx_seq_one_letter_code
_entity_poly.pdbx_strand_id
1 'polypeptide(L)'
;MINKTSYCIFVFTCVFILFSCKDHKDLYEKNLNLYKDLVNDLNTYFLDTNNTSINLSKYFSEDFVFSFYPVGYKKGLTIDKDEYIDSVLVMKKNNFIFNIVHSIYLPGLDEQTYNIDGSVRVYYGAILTNDSINIEFSAYQTVNYVDGKINGIWEWADYSGIQQQMLN
;
A
#
# COMPACT_ATOMS: atom_id res chain seq x y z
N MET A 1 30.94 28.35 38.03
CA MET A 1 29.68 27.79 38.58
C MET A 1 28.71 27.63 37.43
N ILE A 2 28.37 26.39 37.07
CA ILE A 2 27.34 26.13 36.05
C ILE A 2 25.98 26.46 36.68
N ASN A 3 25.21 27.35 36.05
CA ASN A 3 23.91 27.77 36.55
C ASN A 3 22.93 26.58 36.48
N LYS A 4 22.20 26.30 37.58
CA LYS A 4 21.27 25.14 37.68
C LYS A 4 20.25 25.12 36.54
N THR A 5 19.84 26.28 36.05
CA THR A 5 18.90 26.41 34.93
C THR A 5 19.49 25.92 33.59
N SER A 6 20.78 26.19 33.34
CA SER A 6 21.47 25.71 32.14
C SER A 6 21.69 24.20 32.15
N TYR A 7 21.86 23.61 33.34
CA TYR A 7 21.97 22.15 33.50
C TYR A 7 20.64 21.45 33.19
N CYS A 8 19.51 21.98 33.67
CA CYS A 8 18.19 21.42 33.37
C CYS A 8 17.86 21.47 31.87
N ILE A 9 18.16 22.58 31.18
CA ILE A 9 17.94 22.71 29.73
C ILE A 9 18.79 21.70 28.95
N PHE A 10 20.07 21.55 29.32
CA PHE A 10 20.97 20.60 28.68
C PHE A 10 20.51 19.14 28.87
N VAL A 11 20.09 18.76 30.08
CA VAL A 11 19.53 17.43 30.36
C VAL A 11 18.23 17.21 29.58
N PHE A 12 17.34 18.20 29.50
CA PHE A 12 16.10 18.08 28.72
C PHE A 12 16.40 17.90 27.22
N THR A 13 17.39 18.62 26.69
CA THR A 13 17.78 18.52 25.28
C THR A 13 18.44 17.17 24.98
N CYS A 14 19.28 16.64 25.88
CA CYS A 14 19.89 15.31 25.75
C CYS A 14 18.86 14.18 25.80
N VAL A 15 17.80 14.28 26.62
CA VAL A 15 16.73 13.28 26.68
C VAL A 15 15.95 13.24 25.36
N PHE A 16 15.68 14.38 24.71
CA PHE A 16 15.02 14.40 23.40
C PHE A 16 15.85 13.77 22.28
N ILE A 17 17.18 13.88 22.34
CA ILE A 17 18.08 13.29 21.33
C ILE A 17 18.10 11.76 21.44
N LEU A 18 17.97 11.20 22.65
CA LEU A 18 18.01 9.75 22.88
C LEU A 18 16.73 9.00 22.46
N PHE A 19 15.59 9.71 22.32
CA PHE A 19 14.34 9.11 21.82
C PHE A 19 14.14 9.30 20.31
N SER A 20 15.10 9.89 19.59
CA SER A 20 14.92 10.23 18.16
C SER A 20 15.25 9.09 17.18
N CYS A 21 15.85 7.99 17.62
CA CYS A 21 16.00 6.80 16.78
C CYS A 21 14.75 5.93 16.90
N LYS A 22 13.76 6.16 16.05
CA LYS A 22 12.77 5.10 15.77
C LYS A 22 13.49 3.98 15.04
N ASP A 23 13.36 2.75 15.53
CA ASP A 23 13.86 1.60 14.78
C ASP A 23 13.04 1.49 13.48
N HIS A 24 13.69 1.79 12.35
CA HIS A 24 13.07 1.76 11.04
C HIS A 24 12.61 0.34 10.66
N LYS A 25 13.19 -0.69 11.28
CA LYS A 25 12.74 -2.07 11.13
C LYS A 25 11.39 -2.29 11.79
N ASP A 26 11.19 -1.80 13.02
CA ASP A 26 9.90 -1.88 13.72
C ASP A 26 8.81 -1.14 12.95
N LEU A 27 9.16 0.02 12.36
CA LEU A 27 8.24 0.77 11.50
C LEU A 27 7.86 -0.02 10.25
N TYR A 28 8.83 -0.65 9.57
CA TYR A 28 8.57 -1.51 8.42
C TYR A 28 7.66 -2.68 8.79
N GLU A 29 7.93 -3.39 9.89
CA GLU A 29 7.11 -4.55 10.31
C GLU A 29 5.65 -4.13 10.61
N LYS A 30 5.46 -2.99 11.29
CA LYS A 30 4.12 -2.45 11.55
C LYS A 30 3.39 -2.11 10.25
N ASN A 31 4.05 -1.42 9.34
CA ASN A 31 3.47 -1.00 8.06
C ASN A 31 3.17 -2.20 7.15
N LEU A 32 4.04 -3.21 7.15
CA LEU A 32 3.83 -4.48 6.48
C LEU A 32 2.58 -5.19 6.98
N ASN A 33 2.37 -5.25 8.30
CA ASN A 33 1.19 -5.88 8.86
C ASN A 33 -0.10 -5.15 8.45
N LEU A 34 -0.11 -3.80 8.47
CA LEU A 34 -1.24 -3.02 7.96
C LEU A 34 -1.59 -3.37 6.51
N TYR A 35 -0.59 -3.53 5.64
CA TYR A 35 -0.82 -3.90 4.25
C TYR A 35 -1.29 -5.34 4.09
N LYS A 36 -0.78 -6.27 4.91
CA LYS A 36 -1.30 -7.66 4.95
C LYS A 36 -2.76 -7.70 5.37
N ASP A 37 -3.16 -6.88 6.33
CA ASP A 37 -4.56 -6.75 6.75
C ASP A 37 -5.44 -6.22 5.61
N LEU A 38 -4.98 -5.22 4.86
CA LEU A 38 -5.65 -4.73 3.65
C LEU A 38 -5.84 -5.85 2.61
N VAL A 39 -4.78 -6.61 2.30
CA VAL A 39 -4.85 -7.73 1.35
C VAL A 39 -5.84 -8.80 1.83
N ASN A 40 -5.82 -9.13 3.12
CA ASN A 40 -6.73 -10.11 3.69
C ASN A 40 -8.20 -9.64 3.63
N ASP A 41 -8.46 -8.39 3.95
CA ASP A 41 -9.81 -7.80 3.87
C ASP A 41 -10.29 -7.73 2.41
N LEU A 42 -9.43 -7.37 1.46
CA LEU A 42 -9.76 -7.39 0.03
C LEU A 42 -10.10 -8.80 -0.45
N ASN A 43 -9.25 -9.79 -0.16
CA ASN A 43 -9.51 -11.18 -0.53
C ASN A 43 -10.81 -11.68 0.10
N THR A 44 -11.05 -11.39 1.39
CA THR A 44 -12.31 -11.77 2.07
C THR A 44 -13.52 -11.12 1.41
N TYR A 45 -13.43 -9.82 1.10
CA TYR A 45 -14.50 -9.08 0.45
C TYR A 45 -14.82 -9.61 -0.95
N PHE A 46 -13.82 -9.96 -1.75
CA PHE A 46 -14.05 -10.48 -3.10
C PHE A 46 -14.48 -11.95 -3.14
N LEU A 47 -13.91 -12.80 -2.29
CA LEU A 47 -14.18 -14.25 -2.29
C LEU A 47 -15.49 -14.62 -1.59
N ASP A 48 -15.96 -13.85 -0.61
CA ASP A 48 -17.28 -14.06 -0.02
C ASP A 48 -18.36 -13.42 -0.90
N THR A 49 -19.22 -14.24 -1.49
CA THR A 49 -20.34 -13.78 -2.34
C THR A 49 -21.46 -13.11 -1.53
N ASN A 50 -21.52 -13.35 -0.21
CA ASN A 50 -22.52 -12.74 0.67
C ASN A 50 -22.03 -11.42 1.28
N ASN A 51 -20.73 -11.14 1.18
CA ASN A 51 -20.18 -9.91 1.70
C ASN A 51 -20.43 -8.74 0.73
N THR A 52 -21.21 -7.77 1.20
CA THR A 52 -21.64 -6.61 0.41
C THR A 52 -20.93 -5.31 0.80
N SER A 53 -20.08 -5.33 1.83
CA SER A 53 -19.43 -4.10 2.31
C SER A 53 -18.00 -4.31 2.81
N ILE A 54 -17.17 -3.29 2.63
CA ILE A 54 -15.79 -3.25 3.12
C ILE A 54 -15.49 -1.80 3.56
N ASN A 55 -14.81 -1.63 4.69
CA ASN A 55 -14.32 -0.32 5.13
C ASN A 55 -12.85 -0.17 4.73
N LEU A 56 -12.60 0.27 3.50
CA LEU A 56 -11.26 0.49 2.97
C LEU A 56 -10.61 1.78 3.49
N SER A 57 -11.40 2.81 3.77
CA SER A 57 -10.90 4.13 4.22
C SER A 57 -10.07 4.07 5.50
N LYS A 58 -10.22 3.00 6.32
CA LYS A 58 -9.39 2.81 7.52
C LYS A 58 -7.90 2.62 7.21
N TYR A 59 -7.55 2.13 6.02
CA TYR A 59 -6.16 1.84 5.62
C TYR A 59 -5.42 3.05 5.05
N PHE A 60 -6.14 3.99 4.44
CA PHE A 60 -5.56 5.06 3.64
C PHE A 60 -5.54 6.40 4.39
N SER A 61 -4.52 7.23 4.13
CA SER A 61 -4.47 8.63 4.56
C SER A 61 -5.42 9.49 3.73
N GLU A 62 -5.72 10.70 4.19
CA GLU A 62 -6.63 11.60 3.48
C GLU A 62 -6.08 12.04 2.11
N ASP A 63 -4.77 12.20 2.02
CA ASP A 63 -4.02 12.59 0.83
C ASP A 63 -3.57 11.39 -0.01
N PHE A 64 -4.19 10.23 0.16
CA PHE A 64 -3.77 9.01 -0.53
C PHE A 64 -3.85 9.13 -2.06
N VAL A 65 -2.86 8.55 -2.74
CA VAL A 65 -2.82 8.41 -4.19
C VAL A 65 -2.51 6.99 -4.65
N PHE A 66 -3.17 6.55 -5.72
CA PHE A 66 -2.84 5.31 -6.42
C PHE A 66 -2.34 5.63 -7.83
N SER A 67 -1.09 5.29 -8.11
CA SER A 67 -0.47 5.46 -9.41
C SER A 67 -0.30 4.13 -10.13
N PHE A 68 -0.68 4.06 -11.41
CA PHE A 68 -0.56 2.86 -12.23
C PHE A 68 -0.14 3.20 -13.65
N TYR A 69 0.43 2.23 -14.37
CA TYR A 69 1.11 2.48 -15.67
C TYR A 69 0.50 1.68 -16.82
N PRO A 70 -0.69 2.08 -17.33
CA PRO A 70 -1.34 1.39 -18.45
C PRO A 70 -0.72 1.76 -19.80
N VAL A 71 -1.01 0.95 -20.82
CA VAL A 71 -0.59 1.19 -22.20
C VAL A 71 -1.09 2.56 -22.69
N GLY A 72 -0.24 3.31 -23.39
CA GLY A 72 -0.54 4.66 -23.86
C GLY A 72 -0.26 5.78 -22.85
N TYR A 73 -0.02 5.45 -21.58
CA TYR A 73 0.22 6.43 -20.50
C TYR A 73 1.64 6.28 -19.93
N LYS A 74 2.64 6.75 -20.69
CA LYS A 74 4.08 6.60 -20.33
C LYS A 74 4.48 7.17 -18.96
N LYS A 75 3.71 8.13 -18.41
CA LYS A 75 3.95 8.73 -17.09
C LYS A 75 3.12 8.08 -15.98
N GLY A 76 2.31 7.08 -16.34
CA GLY A 76 1.26 6.56 -15.49
C GLY A 76 0.05 7.49 -15.42
N LEU A 77 -0.98 6.97 -14.76
CA LEU A 77 -2.14 7.69 -14.29
C LEU A 77 -2.13 7.66 -12.77
N THR A 78 -2.70 8.68 -12.15
CA THR A 78 -2.87 8.75 -10.70
C THR A 78 -4.31 9.05 -10.41
N ILE A 79 -4.88 8.30 -9.48
CA ILE A 79 -6.23 8.50 -8.94
C ILE A 79 -6.12 8.76 -7.44
N ASP A 80 -7.12 9.45 -6.89
CA ASP A 80 -7.18 9.73 -5.45
C ASP A 80 -7.81 8.56 -4.65
N LYS A 81 -7.93 8.77 -3.34
CA LYS A 81 -8.52 7.80 -2.41
C LYS A 81 -9.94 7.39 -2.77
N ASP A 82 -10.79 8.37 -3.09
CA ASP A 82 -12.20 8.11 -3.31
C ASP A 82 -12.38 7.38 -4.64
N GLU A 83 -11.66 7.81 -5.69
CA GLU A 83 -11.62 7.11 -6.98
C GLU A 83 -11.09 5.68 -6.86
N TYR A 84 -10.03 5.45 -6.06
CA TYR A 84 -9.50 4.11 -5.83
C TYR A 84 -10.52 3.21 -5.12
N ILE A 85 -11.12 3.68 -4.02
CA ILE A 85 -12.12 2.91 -3.27
C ILE A 85 -13.33 2.61 -4.16
N ASP A 86 -13.84 3.61 -4.89
CA ASP A 86 -14.96 3.44 -5.80
C ASP A 86 -14.66 2.41 -6.89
N SER A 87 -13.43 2.39 -7.43
CA SER A 87 -13.02 1.39 -8.43
C SER A 87 -13.13 -0.05 -7.89
N VAL A 88 -12.71 -0.29 -6.64
CA VAL A 88 -12.79 -1.60 -5.98
C VAL A 88 -14.25 -2.03 -5.79
N LEU A 89 -15.09 -1.10 -5.33
CA LEU A 89 -16.52 -1.37 -5.12
C LEU A 89 -17.26 -1.63 -6.44
N VAL A 90 -16.93 -0.87 -7.49
CA VAL A 90 -17.47 -1.06 -8.84
C VAL A 90 -17.06 -2.41 -9.42
N MET A 91 -15.82 -2.87 -9.20
CA MET A 91 -15.40 -4.21 -9.62
C MET A 91 -16.30 -5.28 -9.00
N LYS A 92 -16.47 -5.29 -7.67
CA LYS A 92 -17.33 -6.27 -6.99
C LYS A 92 -18.78 -6.20 -7.48
N LYS A 93 -19.32 -4.99 -7.64
CA LYS A 93 -20.70 -4.76 -8.13
C LYS A 93 -20.92 -5.31 -9.54
N ASN A 94 -19.89 -5.35 -10.37
CA ASN A 94 -19.92 -5.92 -11.72
C ASN A 94 -19.51 -7.41 -11.74
N ASN A 95 -19.70 -8.12 -10.62
CA ASN A 95 -19.42 -9.56 -10.47
C ASN A 95 -17.97 -9.97 -10.76
N PHE A 96 -17.01 -9.05 -10.64
CA PHE A 96 -15.61 -9.43 -10.63
C PHE A 96 -15.21 -9.97 -9.26
N ILE A 97 -14.43 -11.05 -9.29
CA ILE A 97 -13.72 -11.62 -8.15
C ILE A 97 -12.25 -11.31 -8.35
N PHE A 98 -11.64 -10.62 -7.39
CA PHE A 98 -10.21 -10.35 -7.36
C PHE A 98 -9.59 -11.08 -6.17
N ASN A 99 -8.50 -11.81 -6.40
CA ASN A 99 -7.85 -12.59 -5.37
C ASN A 99 -6.33 -12.48 -5.50
N ILE A 100 -5.68 -11.91 -4.48
CA ILE A 100 -4.22 -11.91 -4.35
C ILE A 100 -3.81 -13.25 -3.74
N VAL A 101 -3.30 -14.16 -4.58
CA VAL A 101 -2.99 -15.54 -4.21
C VAL A 101 -1.58 -15.73 -3.65
N HIS A 102 -0.67 -14.82 -3.98
CA HIS A 102 0.73 -14.89 -3.55
C HIS A 102 1.30 -13.49 -3.38
N SER A 103 2.11 -13.29 -2.33
CA SER A 103 2.80 -12.03 -2.08
C SER A 103 4.20 -12.28 -1.52
N ILE A 104 5.20 -11.57 -2.07
CA ILE A 104 6.55 -11.44 -1.54
C ILE A 104 6.73 -10.00 -1.08
N TYR A 105 7.16 -9.84 0.17
CA TYR A 105 7.33 -8.54 0.81
C TYR A 105 8.81 -8.24 1.04
N LEU A 106 9.23 -7.04 0.66
CA LEU A 106 10.58 -6.55 0.87
C LEU A 106 10.52 -5.17 1.53
N PRO A 107 11.53 -4.79 2.34
CA PRO A 107 11.63 -3.44 2.86
C PRO A 107 11.96 -2.45 1.73
N GLY A 108 11.33 -1.28 1.78
CA GLY A 108 11.77 -0.12 1.02
C GLY A 108 13.04 0.48 1.62
N LEU A 109 13.79 1.19 0.79
CA LEU A 109 15.02 1.86 1.17
C LEU A 109 14.92 3.34 0.82
N ASP A 110 15.43 4.17 1.72
CA ASP A 110 15.64 5.58 1.45
C ASP A 110 16.72 5.75 0.37
N GLU A 111 16.44 6.59 -0.62
CA GLU A 111 17.26 6.70 -1.84
C GLU A 111 18.65 7.29 -1.59
N GLN A 112 18.83 8.04 -0.51
CA GLN A 112 20.07 8.74 -0.20
C GLN A 112 20.93 7.97 0.80
N THR A 113 20.29 7.36 1.80
CA THR A 113 20.95 6.70 2.92
C THR A 113 21.01 5.19 2.78
N TYR A 114 20.19 4.60 1.89
CA TYR A 114 20.05 3.15 1.69
C TYR A 114 19.59 2.38 2.95
N ASN A 115 19.12 3.08 3.97
CA ASN A 115 18.51 2.47 5.15
C ASN A 115 17.05 2.13 4.87
N ILE A 116 16.49 1.19 5.64
CA ILE A 116 15.06 0.90 5.60
C ILE A 116 14.27 2.18 5.91
N ASP A 117 13.34 2.56 5.05
CA ASP A 117 12.55 3.80 5.19
C ASP A 117 11.17 3.57 5.82
N GLY A 118 10.80 2.31 6.07
CA GLY A 118 9.50 1.90 6.60
C GLY A 118 8.41 1.70 5.52
N SER A 119 8.72 1.97 4.25
CA SER A 119 7.85 1.63 3.13
C SER A 119 7.96 0.15 2.78
N VAL A 120 6.98 -0.37 2.04
CA VAL A 120 6.91 -1.78 1.66
C VAL A 120 7.02 -1.90 0.15
N ARG A 121 7.75 -2.92 -0.32
CA ARG A 121 7.80 -3.34 -1.71
C ARG A 121 7.11 -4.70 -1.82
N VAL A 122 6.21 -4.84 -2.78
CA VAL A 122 5.37 -6.03 -2.90
C VAL A 122 5.49 -6.57 -4.31
N TYR A 123 5.85 -7.84 -4.45
CA TYR A 123 5.57 -8.59 -5.66
C TYR A 123 4.38 -9.49 -5.36
N TYR A 124 3.30 -9.38 -6.11
CA TYR A 124 2.13 -10.22 -5.88
C TYR A 124 1.64 -10.87 -7.17
N GLY A 125 1.07 -12.06 -7.02
CA GLY A 125 0.31 -12.76 -8.05
C GLY A 125 -1.17 -12.68 -7.69
N ALA A 126 -2.00 -12.35 -8.67
CA ALA A 126 -3.43 -12.26 -8.48
C ALA A 126 -4.22 -12.91 -9.62
N ILE A 127 -5.46 -13.26 -9.29
CA ILE A 127 -6.45 -13.81 -10.20
C ILE A 127 -7.61 -12.82 -10.25
N LEU A 128 -8.01 -12.44 -11.46
CA LEU A 128 -9.22 -11.66 -11.74
C LEU A 128 -10.18 -12.51 -12.55
N THR A 129 -11.35 -12.79 -11.98
CA THR A 129 -12.34 -13.69 -12.57
C THR A 129 -13.70 -13.01 -12.67
N ASN A 130 -14.46 -13.31 -13.71
CA ASN A 130 -15.91 -13.11 -13.77
C ASN A 130 -16.54 -14.29 -14.55
N ASP A 131 -17.83 -14.20 -14.91
CA ASP A 131 -18.53 -15.27 -15.64
C ASP A 131 -17.88 -15.66 -16.99
N SER A 132 -17.10 -14.76 -17.60
CA SER A 132 -16.53 -14.93 -18.93
C SER A 132 -15.00 -15.05 -18.93
N ILE A 133 -14.31 -14.55 -17.90
CA ILE A 133 -12.85 -14.44 -17.89
C ILE A 133 -12.24 -15.05 -16.64
N ASN A 134 -11.01 -15.57 -16.79
CA ASN A 134 -10.14 -15.96 -15.69
C ASN A 134 -8.71 -15.52 -16.03
N ILE A 135 -8.28 -14.39 -15.47
CA ILE A 135 -7.01 -13.75 -15.80
C ILE A 135 -6.07 -13.90 -14.61
N GLU A 136 -4.95 -14.57 -14.83
CA GLU A 136 -3.84 -14.61 -13.88
C GLU A 136 -2.79 -13.57 -14.28
N PHE A 137 -2.35 -12.76 -13.31
CA PHE A 137 -1.32 -11.77 -13.55
C PHE A 137 -0.43 -11.59 -12.34
N SER A 138 0.72 -10.95 -12.57
CA SER A 138 1.64 -10.53 -11.52
C SER A 138 1.83 -9.02 -11.58
N ALA A 139 2.04 -8.43 -10.42
CA ALA A 139 2.28 -7.00 -10.30
C ALA A 139 3.34 -6.72 -9.23
N TYR A 140 3.97 -5.57 -9.37
CA TYR A 140 4.90 -5.00 -8.41
C TYR A 140 4.31 -3.71 -7.86
N GLN A 141 4.41 -3.50 -6.55
CA GLN A 141 4.00 -2.28 -5.89
C GLN A 141 5.11 -1.69 -5.02
N THR A 142 5.18 -0.35 -5.01
CA THR A 142 5.69 0.38 -3.84
C THR A 142 4.53 0.87 -3.01
N VAL A 143 4.61 0.71 -1.69
CA VAL A 143 3.58 1.12 -0.74
C VAL A 143 4.24 2.05 0.28
N ASN A 144 3.83 3.31 0.28
CA ASN A 144 4.35 4.37 1.12
C ASN A 144 3.34 4.74 2.21
N TYR A 145 3.85 5.22 3.34
CA TYR A 145 3.05 5.42 4.54
C TYR A 145 3.29 6.80 5.15
N VAL A 146 2.23 7.36 5.74
CA VAL A 146 2.29 8.53 6.61
C VAL A 146 1.46 8.24 7.85
N ASP A 147 1.98 8.53 9.03
CA ASP A 147 1.29 8.35 10.32
C ASP A 147 0.59 6.98 10.52
N GLY A 148 1.20 5.92 9.99
CA GLY A 148 0.68 4.55 10.10
C GLY A 148 -0.52 4.26 9.21
N LYS A 149 -0.74 5.06 8.17
CA LYS A 149 -1.70 4.84 7.08
C LYS A 149 -0.97 4.80 5.74
N ILE A 150 -1.55 4.11 4.76
CA ILE A 150 -1.03 4.08 3.40
C ILE A 150 -1.30 5.45 2.75
N ASN A 151 -0.24 6.12 2.31
CA ASN A 151 -0.29 7.41 1.62
C ASN A 151 -0.17 7.25 0.10
N GLY A 152 0.56 6.25 -0.36
CA GLY A 152 0.71 6.08 -1.80
C GLY A 152 0.99 4.65 -2.20
N ILE A 153 0.40 4.23 -3.31
CA ILE A 153 0.74 2.98 -3.97
C ILE A 153 1.11 3.31 -5.42
N TRP A 154 2.26 2.81 -5.88
CA TRP A 154 2.60 2.78 -7.30
C TRP A 154 2.61 1.34 -7.75
N GLU A 155 1.80 1.01 -8.75
CA GLU A 155 1.64 -0.35 -9.27
C GLU A 155 2.11 -0.47 -10.71
N TRP A 156 2.93 -1.49 -10.95
CA TRP A 156 3.33 -1.93 -12.29
C TRP A 156 2.81 -3.35 -12.53
N ALA A 157 2.00 -3.49 -13.58
CA ALA A 157 1.46 -4.75 -14.04
C ALA A 157 1.38 -4.73 -15.59
N ASP A 158 1.22 -5.89 -16.21
CA ASP A 158 0.92 -5.97 -17.65
C ASP A 158 -0.56 -5.63 -17.91
N TYR A 159 -0.93 -4.36 -17.73
CA TYR A 159 -2.30 -3.90 -17.97
C TYR A 159 -2.75 -4.09 -19.41
N SER A 160 -1.83 -4.08 -20.38
CA SER A 160 -2.14 -4.41 -21.78
C SER A 160 -2.59 -5.85 -21.96
N GLY A 161 -1.86 -6.80 -21.38
CA GLY A 161 -2.21 -8.21 -21.42
C GLY A 161 -3.50 -8.51 -20.67
N ILE A 162 -3.74 -7.83 -19.53
CA ILE A 162 -5.00 -7.92 -18.79
C ILE A 162 -6.16 -7.39 -19.65
N GLN A 163 -6.01 -6.19 -20.23
CA GLN A 163 -7.05 -5.58 -21.07
C GLN A 163 -7.37 -6.45 -22.29
N GLN A 164 -6.36 -7.03 -22.94
CA GLN A 164 -6.58 -7.91 -24.09
C GLN A 164 -7.38 -9.16 -23.70
N GLN A 165 -7.11 -9.76 -22.55
CA GLN A 165 -7.86 -10.92 -22.05
C GLN A 165 -9.27 -10.58 -21.61
N MET A 166 -9.55 -9.33 -21.21
CA MET A 166 -10.91 -8.87 -20.92
C MET A 166 -11.80 -8.71 -22.18
N LEU A 167 -11.17 -8.54 -23.35
CA LEU A 167 -11.88 -8.29 -24.62
C LEU A 167 -12.09 -9.57 -25.46
N ASN A 168 -11.44 -10.67 -25.09
CA ASN A 168 -11.53 -11.97 -25.76
C ASN A 168 -12.61 -12.86 -25.12
#